data_AF-E9NYV2-F1
#
_entry.id   AF-E9NYV2-F1
#
_cell.length_a   1.000
_cell.length_b   1.000
_cell.length_c   1.000
_cell.angle_alpha   90.00
_cell.angle_beta   90.00
_cell.angle_gamma   90.00
#
_symmetry.space_group_name_H-M   'P 1'
#
loop_
_entity.id
_entity.type
_entity.pdbx_description
1 polymer ?
#
loop_
_entity_poly.entity_id
_entity_poly.type
_entity_poly.pdbx_seq_one_letter_code
_entity_poly.pdbx_strand_id
1 'polypeptide(L)'
;DITKYCKANLFGRVGKQTPVAIRFSTVGGESGSADTARDPRGFAIKFYTEEGNWDLVGNNTPIFFIRDPILFPHFIHTQKRNPATHCKDPDMFWDFISLRPETVHQVSFLFTDRGTPDGMRHMNGYGSHTFKLVNEDGNAVYCKFHAKTDQGINNLTGKEADKLAGSDPDYAIRDLYNAIASKNYPSWSFKIQVMTFEEAKKFKWNPFDLTKVWPQSEFPLIPVGRIVLNRNPKNYFTEVEQLAFSPAHMIPGIEPSPDK
;
A
#
# COMPACT_ATOMS: atom_id res chain seq x y z
N ASP A 1 -17.40 3.81 13.89
CA ASP A 1 -17.37 2.58 14.69
C ASP A 1 -17.58 1.39 13.76
N ILE A 2 -16.69 0.39 13.83
CA ILE A 2 -16.74 -0.82 13.00
C ILE A 2 -16.75 -2.12 13.82
N THR A 3 -17.02 -2.03 15.13
CA THR A 3 -17.04 -3.19 16.05
C THR A 3 -18.01 -4.29 15.61
N LYS A 4 -19.10 -3.92 14.91
CA LYS A 4 -20.01 -4.89 14.26
C LYS A 4 -19.33 -5.84 13.27
N TYR A 5 -18.18 -5.47 12.71
CA TYR A 5 -17.42 -6.26 11.74
C TYR A 5 -16.13 -6.86 12.31
N CYS A 6 -15.52 -6.21 13.29
CA CYS A 6 -14.16 -6.52 13.74
C CYS A 6 -14.04 -6.34 15.25
N LYS A 7 -13.60 -7.38 15.95
CA LYS A 7 -13.33 -7.37 17.39
C LYS A 7 -11.95 -6.82 17.77
N ALA A 8 -11.10 -6.51 16.79
CA ALA A 8 -9.74 -6.09 17.05
C ALA A 8 -9.72 -4.87 17.99
N ASN A 9 -8.97 -4.98 19.09
CA ASN A 9 -9.05 -4.07 20.22
C ASN A 9 -8.74 -2.60 19.83
N LEU A 10 -7.88 -2.36 18.83
CA LEU A 10 -7.58 -1.02 18.33
C LEU A 10 -8.82 -0.27 17.78
N PHE A 11 -9.87 -0.99 17.38
CA PHE A 11 -11.14 -0.43 16.90
C PHE A 11 -12.26 -0.46 17.96
N GLY A 12 -11.99 -0.97 19.16
CA GLY A 12 -13.01 -1.23 20.18
C GLY A 12 -13.71 0.00 20.77
N ARG A 13 -13.15 1.21 20.59
CA ARG A 13 -13.84 2.46 20.94
C ARG A 13 -13.42 3.62 20.04
N VAL A 14 -14.36 4.50 19.74
CA VAL A 14 -14.08 5.77 19.04
C VAL A 14 -13.13 6.61 19.88
N GLY A 15 -12.10 7.19 19.24
CA GLY A 15 -11.09 8.02 19.89
C GLY A 15 -9.95 7.25 20.54
N LYS A 16 -9.93 5.90 20.49
CA LYS A 16 -8.74 5.13 20.88
C LYS A 16 -7.55 5.52 19.99
N GLN A 17 -6.40 5.72 20.62
CA GLN A 17 -5.15 6.01 19.93
C GLN A 17 -4.24 4.78 20.00
N THR A 18 -3.65 4.44 18.87
CA THR A 18 -2.72 3.33 18.73
C THR A 18 -1.45 3.89 18.07
N PRO A 19 -0.27 3.75 18.69
CA PRO A 19 0.98 4.14 18.05
C PRO A 19 1.19 3.39 16.74
N VAL A 20 1.76 4.07 15.74
CA VAL A 20 2.08 3.46 14.45
C VAL A 20 3.50 3.78 14.00
N ALA A 21 4.09 2.90 13.21
CA ALA A 21 5.26 3.18 12.39
C ALA A 21 4.89 2.96 10.91
N ILE A 22 5.32 3.87 10.03
CA ILE A 22 5.04 3.79 8.59
C ILE A 22 6.34 3.90 7.82
N ARG A 23 6.53 3.03 6.82
CA ARG A 23 7.62 3.10 5.86
C ARG A 23 7.06 3.22 4.45
N PHE A 24 7.48 4.25 3.75
CA PHE A 24 7.23 4.42 2.32
C PHE A 24 8.46 3.97 1.52
N SER A 25 8.26 3.52 0.28
CA SER A 25 9.37 3.12 -0.59
C SER A 25 8.98 3.11 -2.07
N THR A 26 9.97 3.07 -2.95
CA THR A 26 9.84 2.51 -4.30
C THR A 26 9.92 0.96 -4.24
N VAL A 27 9.97 0.28 -5.39
CA VAL A 27 9.97 -1.19 -5.51
C VAL A 27 11.18 -1.70 -6.30
N GLY A 28 11.37 -1.21 -7.53
CA GLY A 28 12.40 -1.70 -8.44
C GLY A 28 13.81 -1.22 -8.12
N GLY A 29 13.94 -0.05 -7.50
CA GLY A 29 15.21 0.59 -7.18
C GLY A 29 15.99 -0.06 -6.04
N GLU A 30 17.31 0.13 -6.05
CA GLU A 30 18.19 -0.15 -4.92
C GLU A 30 18.25 1.05 -3.95
N SER A 31 18.95 0.94 -2.82
CA SER A 31 18.94 1.96 -1.76
C SER A 31 19.44 3.36 -2.18
N GLY A 32 20.18 3.47 -3.29
CA GLY A 32 20.63 4.75 -3.85
C GLY A 32 19.86 5.21 -5.08
N SER A 33 18.72 4.59 -5.39
CA SER A 33 17.87 4.99 -6.52
C SER A 33 17.05 6.24 -6.22
N ALA A 34 16.62 6.95 -7.26
CA ALA A 34 15.83 8.17 -7.11
C ALA A 34 14.38 7.90 -6.65
N ASP A 35 13.94 8.66 -5.64
CA ASP A 35 12.58 8.64 -5.09
C ASP A 35 11.48 8.94 -6.10
N THR A 36 11.79 9.69 -7.17
CA THR A 36 10.84 10.15 -8.18
C THR A 36 10.66 9.19 -9.35
N ALA A 37 11.32 8.03 -9.35
CA ALA A 37 11.19 7.04 -10.41
C ALA A 37 9.73 6.55 -10.59
N ARG A 38 9.30 6.25 -11.84
CA ARG A 38 7.98 5.65 -12.09
C ARG A 38 7.94 4.24 -11.50
N ASP A 39 7.12 4.04 -10.49
CA ASP A 39 7.04 2.78 -9.74
C ASP A 39 5.78 2.76 -8.87
N PRO A 40 5.19 1.62 -8.49
CA PRO A 40 4.33 1.60 -7.31
C PRO A 40 5.10 2.13 -6.10
N ARG A 41 4.38 2.64 -5.10
CA ARG A 41 4.97 3.02 -3.83
C ARG A 41 4.51 2.10 -2.71
N GLY A 42 5.45 1.58 -1.95
CA GLY A 42 5.18 0.88 -0.70
C GLY A 42 4.54 1.83 0.31
N PHE A 43 3.55 1.33 1.04
CA PHE A 43 2.86 2.02 2.12
C PHE A 43 2.61 1.01 3.25
N ALA A 44 3.68 0.67 3.97
CA ALA A 44 3.63 -0.31 5.05
C ALA A 44 3.36 0.37 6.39
N ILE A 45 2.36 -0.11 7.12
CA ILE A 45 1.92 0.45 8.42
C ILE A 45 2.02 -0.66 9.48
N LYS A 46 2.72 -0.39 10.57
CA LYS A 46 2.78 -1.23 11.76
C LYS A 46 1.99 -0.55 12.87
N PHE A 47 0.97 -1.23 13.39
CA PHE A 47 0.16 -0.80 14.52
C PHE A 47 0.65 -1.52 15.78
N TYR A 48 1.06 -0.78 16.79
CA TYR A 48 1.48 -1.31 18.08
C TYR A 48 0.25 -1.45 19.00
N THR A 49 -0.44 -2.58 18.93
CA THR A 49 -1.71 -2.81 19.64
C THR A 49 -1.49 -3.54 20.97
N GLU A 50 -2.52 -3.57 21.81
CA GLU A 50 -2.52 -4.34 23.08
C GLU A 50 -2.52 -5.87 22.83
N GLU A 51 -2.87 -6.31 21.63
CA GLU A 51 -2.96 -7.73 21.23
C GLU A 51 -1.77 -8.18 20.36
N GLY A 52 -0.72 -7.37 20.30
CA GLY A 52 0.44 -7.58 19.45
C GLY A 52 0.54 -6.58 18.29
N ASN A 53 1.53 -6.77 17.42
CA ASN A 53 1.69 -5.92 16.25
C ASN A 53 0.75 -6.37 15.14
N TRP A 54 0.07 -5.43 14.51
CA TRP A 54 -0.59 -5.64 13.23
C TRP A 54 0.16 -4.90 12.13
N ASP A 55 0.57 -5.61 11.10
CA ASP A 55 1.21 -5.01 9.92
C ASP A 55 0.26 -5.00 8.72
N LEU A 56 -0.14 -3.81 8.29
CA LEU A 56 -0.82 -3.60 7.02
C LEU A 56 0.22 -3.20 5.96
N VAL A 57 0.72 -4.20 5.23
CA VAL A 57 1.81 -4.04 4.25
C VAL A 57 1.22 -3.69 2.88
N GLY A 58 0.85 -2.42 2.71
CA GLY A 58 0.14 -1.94 1.54
C GLY A 58 1.02 -1.31 0.46
N ASN A 59 0.35 -0.86 -0.60
CA ASN A 59 0.91 -0.05 -1.70
C ASN A 59 0.05 1.20 -1.95
N ASN A 60 0.53 2.11 -2.78
CA ASN A 60 -0.24 3.27 -3.26
C ASN A 60 -1.26 2.95 -4.38
N THR A 61 -1.44 1.67 -4.68
CA THR A 61 -2.38 1.12 -5.66
C THR A 61 -3.28 0.06 -5.00
N PRO A 62 -4.58 0.01 -5.33
CA PRO A 62 -5.51 -1.00 -4.79
C PRO A 62 -5.36 -2.38 -5.43
N ILE A 63 -4.50 -2.53 -6.44
CA ILE A 63 -4.31 -3.75 -7.24
C ILE A 63 -2.83 -4.03 -7.44
N PHE A 64 -2.50 -5.19 -8.01
CA PHE A 64 -1.13 -5.54 -8.36
C PHE A 64 -1.03 -6.16 -9.76
N PHE A 65 0.21 -6.38 -10.23
CA PHE A 65 0.50 -6.89 -11.57
C PHE A 65 0.11 -8.37 -11.75
N ILE A 66 0.16 -9.14 -10.68
CA ILE A 66 -0.06 -10.58 -10.68
C ILE A 66 -1.07 -10.97 -9.61
N ARG A 67 -1.62 -12.17 -9.74
CA ARG A 67 -2.63 -12.78 -8.85
C ARG A 67 -2.27 -14.22 -8.45
N ASP A 68 -1.02 -14.59 -8.67
CA ASP A 68 -0.48 -15.89 -8.28
C ASP A 68 0.97 -15.69 -7.80
N PRO A 69 1.30 -16.09 -6.57
CA PRO A 69 2.59 -15.78 -5.95
C PRO A 69 3.76 -16.45 -6.66
N ILE A 70 3.53 -17.55 -7.39
CA ILE A 70 4.60 -18.26 -8.13
C ILE A 70 5.30 -17.34 -9.14
N LEU A 71 4.60 -16.31 -9.64
CA LEU A 71 5.14 -15.38 -10.63
C LEU A 71 5.92 -14.22 -10.00
N PHE A 72 5.86 -14.02 -8.67
CA PHE A 72 6.45 -12.83 -8.05
C PHE A 72 7.97 -12.73 -8.25
N PRO A 73 8.78 -13.80 -8.10
CA PRO A 73 10.22 -13.72 -8.38
C PRO A 73 10.51 -13.38 -9.85
N HIS A 74 9.77 -14.00 -10.78
CA HIS A 74 9.90 -13.74 -12.22
C HIS A 74 9.57 -12.29 -12.56
N PHE A 75 8.44 -11.79 -12.05
CA PHE A 75 8.03 -10.41 -12.20
C PHE A 75 9.14 -9.47 -11.69
N ILE A 76 9.58 -9.61 -10.44
CA ILE A 76 10.58 -8.71 -9.86
C ILE A 76 11.92 -8.74 -10.62
N HIS A 77 12.36 -9.89 -11.13
CA HIS A 77 13.56 -9.95 -11.97
C HIS A 77 13.41 -9.08 -13.23
N THR A 78 12.25 -9.11 -13.89
CA THR A 78 12.00 -8.32 -15.12
C THR A 78 11.93 -6.81 -14.87
N GLN A 79 11.57 -6.41 -13.65
CA GLN A 79 11.53 -4.99 -13.24
C GLN A 79 12.90 -4.46 -12.80
N LYS A 80 13.87 -5.36 -12.58
CA LYS A 80 15.21 -5.04 -12.09
C LYS A 80 16.23 -5.11 -13.23
N ARG A 81 17.43 -5.58 -12.92
CA ARG A 81 18.60 -5.47 -13.79
C ARG A 81 18.79 -6.77 -14.55
N ASN A 82 19.16 -6.67 -15.83
CA ASN A 82 19.57 -7.81 -16.63
C ASN A 82 20.77 -8.52 -15.93
N PRO A 83 20.76 -9.86 -15.85
CA PRO A 83 21.75 -10.61 -15.08
C PRO A 83 23.17 -10.54 -15.67
N ALA A 84 23.33 -10.26 -16.97
CA ALA A 84 24.63 -10.17 -17.62
C ALA A 84 25.18 -8.72 -17.61
N THR A 85 24.34 -7.73 -17.91
CA THR A 85 24.78 -6.33 -18.08
C THR A 85 24.63 -5.49 -16.82
N HIS A 86 23.83 -5.95 -15.86
CA HIS A 86 23.45 -5.19 -14.67
C HIS A 86 22.71 -3.86 -14.98
N CYS A 87 22.20 -3.70 -16.20
CA CYS A 87 21.40 -2.55 -16.65
C CYS A 87 19.90 -2.84 -16.59
N LYS A 88 19.06 -1.79 -16.55
CA LYS A 88 17.62 -1.94 -16.80
C LYS A 88 17.39 -2.40 -18.24
N ASP A 89 16.39 -3.26 -18.43
CA ASP A 89 16.18 -3.96 -19.70
C ASP A 89 14.70 -3.85 -20.12
N PRO A 90 14.36 -3.04 -21.14
CA PRO A 90 12.99 -2.87 -21.58
C PRO A 90 12.42 -4.14 -22.24
N ASP A 91 13.26 -4.99 -22.84
CA ASP A 91 12.79 -6.24 -23.45
C ASP A 91 12.33 -7.20 -22.36
N MET A 92 13.13 -7.38 -21.30
CA MET A 92 12.70 -8.19 -20.13
C MET A 92 11.40 -7.67 -19.51
N PHE A 93 11.29 -6.35 -19.33
CA PHE A 93 10.11 -5.71 -18.74
C PHE A 93 8.85 -5.97 -19.57
N TRP A 94 8.91 -5.71 -20.88
CA TRP A 94 7.75 -5.82 -21.76
C TRP A 94 7.45 -7.26 -22.20
N ASP A 95 8.45 -8.14 -22.27
CA ASP A 95 8.25 -9.57 -22.53
C ASP A 95 7.33 -10.17 -21.46
N PHE A 96 7.65 -9.99 -20.17
CA PHE A 96 6.81 -10.47 -19.09
C PHE A 96 5.40 -9.88 -19.12
N ILE A 97 5.28 -8.55 -19.27
CA ILE A 97 3.97 -7.87 -19.27
C ILE A 97 3.11 -8.31 -20.44
N SER A 98 3.67 -8.40 -21.66
CA SER A 98 2.93 -8.75 -22.87
C SER A 98 2.43 -10.20 -22.86
N LEU A 99 3.16 -11.11 -22.21
CA LEU A 99 2.79 -12.51 -22.07
C LEU A 99 1.82 -12.78 -20.90
N ARG A 100 1.63 -11.80 -19.99
CA ARG A 100 0.80 -11.91 -18.78
C ARG A 100 -0.31 -10.84 -18.80
N PRO A 101 -1.43 -11.08 -19.52
CA PRO A 101 -2.48 -10.06 -19.69
C PRO A 101 -3.18 -9.66 -18.38
N GLU A 102 -3.05 -10.43 -17.30
CA GLU A 102 -3.54 -10.03 -15.97
C GLU A 102 -2.86 -8.75 -15.44
N THR A 103 -1.68 -8.40 -15.95
CA THR A 103 -0.91 -7.21 -15.56
C THR A 103 -1.55 -5.90 -16.03
N VAL A 104 -2.39 -5.94 -17.07
CA VAL A 104 -2.87 -4.76 -17.81
C VAL A 104 -3.50 -3.69 -16.91
N HIS A 105 -4.26 -4.09 -15.89
CA HIS A 105 -4.92 -3.13 -15.01
C HIS A 105 -3.91 -2.33 -14.18
N GLN A 106 -2.92 -3.01 -13.57
CA GLN A 106 -1.89 -2.34 -12.79
C GLN A 106 -0.88 -1.60 -13.69
N VAL A 107 -0.57 -2.11 -14.88
CA VAL A 107 0.25 -1.40 -15.88
C VAL A 107 -0.43 -0.10 -16.29
N SER A 108 -1.74 -0.14 -16.56
CA SER A 108 -2.53 1.06 -16.86
C SER A 108 -2.44 2.07 -15.71
N PHE A 109 -2.59 1.63 -14.46
CA PHE A 109 -2.44 2.49 -13.29
C PHE A 109 -1.02 3.09 -13.20
N LEU A 110 0.01 2.25 -13.34
CA LEU A 110 1.42 2.65 -13.25
C LEU A 110 1.80 3.71 -14.28
N PHE A 111 1.27 3.64 -15.50
CA PHE A 111 1.60 4.58 -16.57
C PHE A 111 0.68 5.81 -16.63
N THR A 112 -0.28 5.96 -15.70
CA THR A 112 -0.92 7.26 -15.42
C THR A 112 0.01 8.18 -14.63
N ASP A 113 -0.41 9.41 -14.36
CA ASP A 113 0.33 10.35 -13.49
C ASP A 113 0.56 9.78 -12.08
N ARG A 114 -0.29 8.85 -11.62
CA ARG A 114 -0.18 8.20 -10.31
C ARG A 114 1.07 7.32 -10.15
N GLY A 115 1.77 7.01 -11.23
CA GLY A 115 3.06 6.29 -11.20
C GLY A 115 4.24 7.14 -10.69
N THR A 116 4.09 8.46 -10.64
CA THR A 116 5.10 9.41 -10.15
C THR A 116 4.47 10.36 -9.12
N PRO A 117 4.14 9.89 -7.89
CA PRO A 117 3.59 10.76 -6.85
C PRO A 117 4.52 11.92 -6.49
N ASP A 118 3.95 13.08 -6.20
CA ASP A 118 4.71 14.22 -5.67
C ASP A 118 4.94 14.05 -4.17
N GLY A 119 6.04 13.36 -3.84
CA GLY A 119 6.36 12.99 -2.46
C GLY A 119 5.42 11.93 -1.88
N MET A 120 5.69 11.52 -0.64
CA MET A 120 4.94 10.43 0.01
C MET A 120 3.60 10.87 0.61
N ARG A 121 3.42 12.19 0.83
CA ARG A 121 2.23 12.76 1.49
C ARG A 121 1.03 12.85 0.55
N HIS A 122 1.26 12.96 -0.75
CA HIS A 122 0.24 13.20 -1.77
C HIS A 122 -0.24 11.93 -2.48
N MET A 123 -0.13 10.78 -1.81
CA MET A 123 -0.63 9.50 -2.31
C MET A 123 -1.52 8.79 -1.29
N ASN A 124 -2.46 7.99 -1.80
CA ASN A 124 -3.22 7.06 -0.97
C ASN A 124 -2.37 5.82 -0.64
N GLY A 125 -2.78 5.09 0.39
CA GLY A 125 -2.37 3.72 0.67
C GLY A 125 -3.55 2.77 0.57
N TYR A 126 -3.29 1.52 0.24
CA TYR A 126 -4.28 0.46 0.12
C TYR A 126 -3.68 -0.82 0.67
N GLY A 127 -4.49 -1.63 1.37
CA GLY A 127 -4.10 -3.00 1.69
C GLY A 127 -3.99 -3.88 0.45
N SER A 128 -4.57 -3.43 -0.67
CA SER A 128 -4.68 -4.09 -1.99
C SER A 128 -5.45 -5.41 -1.94
N HIS A 129 -4.96 -6.39 -1.18
CA HIS A 129 -5.59 -7.68 -0.95
C HIS A 129 -6.95 -7.58 -0.27
N THR A 130 -7.74 -8.63 -0.47
CA THR A 130 -8.93 -8.88 0.35
C THR A 130 -8.50 -9.49 1.68
N PHE A 131 -9.00 -8.96 2.77
CA PHE A 131 -8.83 -9.50 4.13
C PHE A 131 -10.17 -9.96 4.67
N LYS A 132 -10.16 -10.59 5.84
CA LYS A 132 -11.36 -10.99 6.56
C LYS A 132 -11.37 -10.30 7.92
N LEU A 133 -12.51 -9.73 8.28
CA LEU A 133 -12.77 -9.17 9.61
C LEU A 133 -13.70 -10.11 10.35
N VAL A 134 -13.43 -10.33 11.64
CA VAL A 134 -14.25 -11.19 12.52
C VAL A 134 -14.69 -10.38 13.73
N ASN A 135 -15.98 -10.36 14.03
CA ASN A 135 -16.54 -9.64 15.16
C ASN A 135 -16.55 -10.50 16.45
N GLU A 136 -17.08 -9.95 17.55
CA GLU A 136 -17.14 -10.63 18.86
C GLU A 136 -17.96 -11.94 18.83
N ASP A 137 -19.03 -11.97 18.03
CA ASP A 137 -19.89 -13.16 17.87
C ASP A 137 -19.25 -14.24 16.98
N GLY A 138 -18.05 -14.00 16.43
CA GLY A 138 -17.41 -14.88 15.47
C GLY A 138 -17.93 -14.76 14.04
N ASN A 139 -18.83 -13.80 13.76
CA ASN A 139 -19.31 -13.52 12.41
C ASN A 139 -18.23 -12.84 11.58
N ALA A 140 -18.07 -13.26 10.32
CA ALA A 140 -17.02 -12.80 9.45
C ALA A 140 -17.54 -12.09 8.19
N VAL A 141 -16.79 -11.08 7.75
CA VAL A 141 -16.97 -10.39 6.47
C VAL A 141 -15.63 -10.22 5.76
N TYR A 142 -15.63 -10.13 4.44
CA TYR A 142 -14.45 -9.69 3.72
C TYR A 142 -14.32 -8.17 3.72
N CYS A 143 -13.08 -7.68 3.65
CA CYS A 143 -12.81 -6.24 3.58
C CYS A 143 -11.65 -5.88 2.65
N LYS A 144 -11.62 -4.61 2.25
CA LYS A 144 -10.47 -3.94 1.63
C LYS A 144 -10.12 -2.71 2.46
N PHE A 145 -8.84 -2.50 2.79
CA PHE A 145 -8.37 -1.33 3.52
C PHE A 145 -7.93 -0.19 2.59
N HIS A 146 -8.29 1.05 2.94
CA HIS A 146 -7.97 2.26 2.19
C HIS A 146 -7.49 3.36 3.15
N ALA A 147 -6.28 3.89 2.93
CA ALA A 147 -5.76 5.08 3.59
C ALA A 147 -5.77 6.24 2.58
N LYS A 148 -6.74 7.16 2.68
CA LYS A 148 -6.89 8.27 1.72
C LYS A 148 -6.14 9.49 2.21
N THR A 149 -5.22 10.04 1.41
CA THR A 149 -4.46 11.24 1.82
C THR A 149 -5.42 12.40 2.07
N ASP A 150 -5.23 13.09 3.19
CA ASP A 150 -5.98 14.30 3.51
C ASP A 150 -5.33 15.56 2.88
N GLN A 151 -4.17 15.43 2.24
CA GLN A 151 -3.43 16.53 1.59
C GLN A 151 -3.80 16.71 0.11
N GLY A 152 -4.66 15.83 -0.42
CA GLY A 152 -4.97 15.77 -1.84
C GLY A 152 -3.93 14.96 -2.63
N ILE A 153 -4.40 14.32 -3.70
CA ILE A 153 -3.55 13.57 -4.62
C ILE A 153 -2.81 14.58 -5.49
N ASN A 154 -1.49 14.45 -5.57
CA ASN A 154 -0.63 15.24 -6.46
C ASN A 154 0.43 14.36 -7.10
N ASN A 155 0.80 14.69 -8.33
CA ASN A 155 1.66 13.88 -9.18
C ASN A 155 2.65 14.75 -9.94
N LEU A 156 3.88 14.27 -10.09
CA LEU A 156 4.90 14.86 -10.94
C LEU A 156 4.67 14.40 -12.38
N THR A 157 4.83 15.31 -13.33
CA THR A 157 4.99 14.92 -14.73
C THR A 157 6.30 14.13 -14.92
N GLY A 158 6.41 13.36 -16.02
CA GLY A 158 7.66 12.64 -16.32
C GLY A 158 8.90 13.54 -16.35
N LYS A 159 8.78 14.75 -16.93
CA LYS A 159 9.89 15.72 -17.01
C LYS A 159 10.31 16.26 -15.63
N GLU A 160 9.35 16.51 -14.74
CA GLU A 160 9.64 16.97 -13.38
C GLU A 160 10.29 15.85 -12.56
N ALA A 161 9.77 14.63 -12.69
CA ALA A 161 10.32 13.45 -12.04
C ALA A 161 11.77 13.18 -12.47
N ASP A 162 12.07 13.25 -13.78
CA ASP A 162 13.41 13.07 -14.34
C ASP A 162 14.38 14.16 -13.88
N LYS A 163 13.93 15.41 -13.83
CA LYS A 163 14.74 16.53 -13.32
C LYS A 163 15.11 16.30 -11.86
N LEU A 164 14.13 15.96 -11.02
CA LEU A 164 14.35 15.69 -9.60
C LEU A 164 15.23 14.45 -9.38
N ALA A 165 15.11 13.43 -10.22
CA ALA A 165 15.95 12.24 -10.12
C ALA A 165 17.46 12.56 -10.25
N GLY A 166 17.81 13.59 -11.03
CA GLY A 166 19.19 14.08 -11.13
C GLY A 166 19.57 15.11 -10.07
N SER A 167 18.65 16.02 -9.69
CA SER A 167 18.97 17.14 -8.80
C SER A 167 18.78 16.87 -7.30
N ASP A 168 17.84 16.00 -6.93
CA ASP A 168 17.53 15.60 -5.56
C ASP A 168 16.93 14.18 -5.54
N PRO A 169 17.76 13.13 -5.64
CA PRO A 169 17.28 11.75 -5.67
C PRO A 169 16.56 11.33 -4.37
N ASP A 170 16.72 12.09 -3.28
CA ASP A 170 16.08 11.87 -1.97
C ASP A 170 14.87 12.79 -1.74
N TYR A 171 14.28 13.33 -2.81
CA TYR A 171 13.21 14.35 -2.75
C TYR A 171 12.05 13.97 -1.83
N ALA A 172 11.55 12.74 -1.94
CA ALA A 172 10.35 12.33 -1.20
C ALA A 172 10.66 12.07 0.28
N ILE A 173 11.86 11.59 0.60
CA ILE A 173 12.38 11.50 1.97
C ILE A 173 12.50 12.90 2.58
N ARG A 174 13.11 13.84 1.84
CA ARG A 174 13.31 15.24 2.29
C ARG A 174 11.98 15.95 2.52
N ASP A 175 11.02 15.82 1.60
CA ASP A 175 9.67 16.36 1.73
C ASP A 175 9.00 15.88 3.03
N LEU A 176 8.95 14.56 3.27
CA LEU A 176 8.30 13.99 4.44
C LEU A 176 8.97 14.44 5.74
N TYR A 177 10.31 14.39 5.79
CA TYR A 177 11.07 14.81 6.96
C TYR A 177 10.80 16.28 7.31
N ASN A 178 10.89 17.15 6.31
CA ASN A 178 10.69 18.60 6.49
C ASN A 178 9.27 18.93 6.92
N ALA A 179 8.25 18.30 6.32
CA ALA A 179 6.86 18.50 6.68
C ALA A 179 6.60 18.15 8.17
N ILE A 180 7.14 17.03 8.65
CA ILE A 180 7.01 16.63 10.05
C ILE A 180 7.81 17.59 10.96
N ALA A 181 9.04 17.94 10.58
CA ALA A 181 9.88 18.85 11.36
C ALA A 181 9.24 20.26 11.51
N SER A 182 8.54 20.73 10.47
CA SER A 182 7.81 22.00 10.47
C SER A 182 6.40 21.89 11.06
N LYS A 183 6.05 20.77 11.70
CA LYS A 183 4.72 20.49 12.28
C LYS A 183 3.56 20.49 11.28
N ASN A 184 3.85 20.38 9.98
CA ASN A 184 2.87 20.15 8.92
C ASN A 184 2.62 18.64 8.78
N TYR A 185 2.03 18.04 9.81
CA TYR A 185 1.89 16.58 9.93
C TYR A 185 0.97 16.02 8.85
N PRO A 186 1.46 15.12 7.98
CA PRO A 186 0.58 14.45 7.03
C PRO A 186 -0.33 13.46 7.74
N SER A 187 -1.55 13.34 7.21
CA SER A 187 -2.57 12.43 7.69
C SER A 187 -3.33 11.75 6.58
N TRP A 188 -3.86 10.57 6.91
CA TRP A 188 -4.71 9.78 6.02
C TRP A 188 -5.99 9.35 6.72
N SER A 189 -7.12 9.58 6.06
CA SER A 189 -8.42 9.03 6.44
C SER A 189 -8.46 7.52 6.15
N PHE A 190 -8.51 6.71 7.21
CA PHE A 190 -8.55 5.24 7.12
C PHE A 190 -9.99 4.76 6.97
N LYS A 191 -10.23 3.95 5.94
CA LYS A 191 -11.55 3.48 5.51
C LYS A 191 -11.49 2.00 5.12
N ILE A 192 -12.65 1.35 5.16
CA ILE A 192 -12.82 -0.03 4.67
C ILE A 192 -13.94 -0.11 3.63
N GLN A 193 -13.83 -1.04 2.69
CA GLN A 193 -15.00 -1.63 2.04
C GLN A 193 -15.32 -2.94 2.75
N VAL A 194 -16.59 -3.34 2.77
CA VAL A 194 -17.05 -4.59 3.38
C VAL A 194 -17.88 -5.36 2.36
N MET A 195 -17.65 -6.66 2.27
CA MET A 195 -18.39 -7.60 1.43
C MET A 195 -18.73 -8.84 2.25
N THR A 196 -20.01 -9.21 2.30
CA THR A 196 -20.47 -10.44 2.95
C THR A 196 -20.07 -11.67 2.13
N PHE A 197 -20.11 -12.84 2.77
CA PHE A 197 -19.81 -14.10 2.10
C PHE A 197 -20.82 -14.42 0.98
N GLU A 198 -22.08 -14.02 1.15
CA GLU A 198 -23.12 -14.20 0.13
C GLU A 198 -22.95 -13.26 -1.07
N GLU A 199 -22.52 -12.02 -0.84
CA GLU A 199 -22.15 -11.10 -1.92
C GLU A 199 -20.91 -11.62 -2.67
N ALA A 200 -19.90 -12.12 -1.97
CA ALA A 200 -18.68 -12.68 -2.55
C ALA A 200 -18.97 -13.85 -3.51
N LYS A 201 -19.91 -14.73 -3.17
CA LYS A 201 -20.36 -15.85 -4.04
C LYS A 201 -21.02 -15.39 -5.33
N LYS A 202 -21.68 -14.23 -5.31
CA LYS A 202 -22.43 -13.65 -6.43
C LYS A 202 -21.64 -12.58 -7.18
N PHE A 203 -20.46 -12.22 -6.70
CA PHE A 203 -19.68 -11.15 -7.29
C PHE A 203 -19.22 -11.54 -8.69
N LYS A 204 -19.33 -10.60 -9.63
CA LYS A 204 -19.08 -10.82 -11.07
C LYS A 204 -17.65 -11.26 -11.41
N TRP A 205 -16.70 -11.08 -10.49
CA TRP A 205 -15.31 -11.53 -10.61
C TRP A 205 -14.90 -12.25 -9.33
N ASN A 206 -13.74 -12.92 -9.33
CA ASN A 206 -13.15 -13.43 -8.10
C ASN A 206 -12.86 -12.26 -7.13
N PRO A 207 -13.50 -12.18 -5.94
CA PRO A 207 -13.29 -11.08 -5.00
C PRO A 207 -11.91 -11.12 -4.33
N PHE A 208 -11.16 -12.21 -4.51
CA PHE A 208 -9.79 -12.41 -4.04
C PHE A 208 -8.75 -12.23 -5.16
N ASP A 209 -9.14 -11.84 -6.38
CA ASP A 209 -8.17 -11.54 -7.44
C ASP A 209 -7.54 -10.17 -7.21
N LEU A 210 -6.26 -10.14 -6.86
CA LEU A 210 -5.48 -8.93 -6.59
C LEU A 210 -5.38 -7.95 -7.77
N THR A 211 -5.73 -8.38 -8.99
CA THR A 211 -5.81 -7.48 -10.16
C THR A 211 -7.17 -6.76 -10.27
N LYS A 212 -8.08 -6.96 -9.32
CA LYS A 212 -9.45 -6.41 -9.34
C LYS A 212 -9.71 -5.49 -8.15
N VAL A 213 -10.50 -4.45 -8.42
CA VAL A 213 -11.07 -3.58 -7.39
C VAL A 213 -12.51 -3.96 -7.10
N TRP A 214 -13.00 -3.62 -5.91
CA TRP A 214 -14.44 -3.62 -5.62
C TRP A 214 -14.99 -2.24 -5.98
N PRO A 215 -15.95 -2.12 -6.91
CA PRO A 215 -16.52 -0.83 -7.30
C PRO A 215 -17.11 -0.11 -6.09
N GLN A 216 -16.73 1.16 -5.88
CA GLN A 216 -17.19 1.92 -4.71
C GLN A 216 -18.69 2.25 -4.75
N SER A 217 -19.33 2.20 -5.93
CA SER A 217 -20.78 2.32 -6.07
C SER A 217 -21.53 1.10 -5.54
N GLU A 218 -20.90 -0.08 -5.57
CA GLU A 218 -21.47 -1.34 -5.06
C GLU A 218 -21.05 -1.56 -3.60
N PHE A 219 -19.78 -1.27 -3.28
CA PHE A 219 -19.20 -1.43 -1.94
C PHE A 219 -18.64 -0.09 -1.45
N PRO A 220 -19.46 0.78 -0.84
CA PRO A 220 -19.03 2.12 -0.45
C PRO A 220 -17.97 2.09 0.66
N LEU A 221 -17.16 3.16 0.73
CA LEU A 221 -16.14 3.32 1.75
C LEU A 221 -16.77 3.69 3.10
N ILE A 222 -16.48 2.88 4.12
CA ILE A 222 -16.91 3.08 5.51
C ILE A 222 -15.74 3.72 6.29
N PRO A 223 -15.93 4.89 6.92
CA PRO A 223 -14.90 5.52 7.75
C PRO A 223 -14.56 4.68 8.99
N VAL A 224 -13.26 4.57 9.28
CA VAL A 224 -12.74 3.82 10.46
C VAL A 224 -12.03 4.76 11.42
N GLY A 225 -11.07 5.55 10.93
CA GLY A 225 -10.25 6.42 11.77
C GLY A 225 -9.32 7.31 10.95
N ARG A 226 -8.31 7.87 11.60
CA ARG A 226 -7.30 8.73 10.97
C ARG A 226 -5.90 8.33 11.41
N ILE A 227 -5.00 8.27 10.46
CA ILE A 227 -3.57 8.00 10.65
C ILE A 227 -2.83 9.33 10.54
N VAL A 228 -1.91 9.63 11.46
CA VAL A 228 -1.16 10.88 11.47
C VAL A 228 0.31 10.57 11.72
N LEU A 229 1.21 11.12 10.91
CA LEU A 229 2.66 11.05 11.15
C LEU A 229 3.14 12.37 11.74
N ASN A 230 3.57 12.33 13.00
CA ASN A 230 3.95 13.53 13.77
C ASN A 230 5.33 13.45 14.41
N ARG A 231 6.14 12.44 14.06
CA ARG A 231 7.47 12.24 14.61
C ARG A 231 8.41 11.63 13.56
N ASN A 232 9.54 12.29 13.33
CA ASN A 232 10.63 11.75 12.52
C ASN A 232 11.43 10.70 13.31
N PRO A 233 12.07 9.73 12.64
CA PRO A 233 13.06 8.86 13.28
C PRO A 233 14.22 9.69 13.83
N LYS A 234 14.78 9.30 14.98
CA LYS A 234 16.00 9.92 15.51
C LYS A 234 17.25 9.37 14.83
N ASN A 235 17.22 8.09 14.48
CA ASN A 235 18.25 7.45 13.69
C ASN A 235 17.62 6.58 12.59
N TYR A 236 17.89 6.92 11.34
CA TYR A 236 17.29 6.25 10.18
C TYR A 236 17.61 4.75 10.15
N PHE A 237 18.85 4.37 10.42
CA PHE A 237 19.25 2.96 10.34
C PHE A 237 18.50 2.10 11.36
N THR A 238 18.44 2.55 12.61
CA THR A 238 17.80 1.75 13.69
C THR A 238 16.29 1.79 13.64
N GLU A 239 15.68 2.88 13.17
CA GLU A 239 14.22 3.08 13.22
C GLU A 239 13.52 2.94 11.86
N VAL A 240 14.25 2.92 10.74
CA VAL A 240 13.68 2.78 9.39
C VAL A 240 14.30 1.61 8.64
N GLU A 241 15.63 1.53 8.55
CA GLU A 241 16.29 0.45 7.77
C GLU A 241 16.06 -0.93 8.41
N GLN A 242 16.03 -0.99 9.74
CA GLN A 242 15.73 -2.23 10.48
C GLN A 242 14.23 -2.51 10.67
N LEU A 243 13.33 -1.68 10.13
CA LEU A 243 11.90 -1.99 10.21
C LEU A 243 11.56 -3.25 9.41
N ALA A 244 11.00 -4.23 10.11
CA ALA A 244 10.44 -5.43 9.50
C ALA A 244 8.91 -5.39 9.54
N PHE A 245 8.29 -5.60 8.38
CA PHE A 245 6.84 -5.76 8.25
C PHE A 245 6.55 -7.15 7.70
N SER A 246 5.52 -7.80 8.24
CA SER A 246 5.07 -9.10 7.72
C SER A 246 3.54 -9.11 7.64
N PRO A 247 2.95 -9.39 6.47
CA PRO A 247 1.49 -9.57 6.36
C PRO A 247 0.93 -10.66 7.30
N ALA A 248 1.76 -11.57 7.78
CA ALA A 248 1.38 -12.59 8.76
C ALA A 248 1.22 -12.04 10.19
N HIS A 249 1.74 -10.85 10.49
CA HIS A 249 1.48 -10.17 11.76
C HIS A 249 0.06 -9.61 11.76
N MET A 250 -0.88 -10.44 12.16
CA MET A 250 -2.29 -10.10 12.36
C MET A 250 -2.67 -10.30 13.82
N ILE A 251 -3.74 -9.63 14.23
CA ILE A 251 -4.30 -9.65 15.59
C ILE A 251 -5.72 -10.20 15.56
N PRO A 252 -6.26 -10.69 16.70
CA PRO A 252 -7.64 -11.18 16.77
C PRO A 252 -8.64 -10.22 16.11
N GLY A 253 -9.49 -10.75 15.22
CA GLY A 253 -10.47 -9.96 14.48
C GLY A 253 -10.03 -9.51 13.08
N ILE A 254 -8.75 -9.69 12.70
CA ILE A 254 -8.23 -9.46 11.35
C ILE A 254 -7.53 -10.74 10.88
N GLU A 255 -7.93 -11.25 9.72
CA GLU A 255 -7.43 -12.51 9.16
C GLU A 255 -7.16 -12.39 7.65
N PRO A 256 -6.32 -13.27 7.06
CA PRO A 256 -6.17 -13.33 5.63
C PRO A 256 -7.45 -13.86 4.96
N SER A 257 -7.60 -13.55 3.67
CA SER A 257 -8.58 -14.22 2.80
C SER A 257 -7.89 -15.31 1.96
N PRO A 258 -8.63 -16.07 1.14
CA PRO A 258 -8.06 -17.03 0.17
C PRO A 258 -7.37 -16.40 -1.06
N ASP A 259 -7.05 -15.11 -1.03
CA ASP A 259 -6.15 -14.50 -2.03
C ASP A 259 -4.82 -15.27 -2.02
N LYS A 260 -4.31 -15.61 -3.21
CA LYS A 260 -3.17 -16.52 -3.37
C LYS A 260 -1.86 -15.84 -3.04
#